data_AF-A0A355DES1-F1
#
_entry.id   AF-A0A355DES1-F1
#
_cell.length_a   1.000
_cell.length_b   1.000
_cell.length_c   1.000
_cell.angle_alpha   90.00
_cell.angle_beta   90.00
_cell.angle_gamma   90.00
#
_symmetry.space_group_name_H-M   'P 1'
#
loop_
_entity.id
_entity.type
_entity.pdbx_description
1 polymer ?
#
loop_
_entity_poly.entity_id
_entity_poly.type
_entity_poly.pdbx_seq_one_letter_code
_entity_poly.pdbx_strand_id
1 'polypeptide(L)'
;MLVWFIVGSLVAVSLVFDSPALDHRFVAGGAVLPVAEGLVGGPWLLHTLVAGVAVLAVVMLLTRGRRPGRQRWLGVPIGMFIHLVLDGTWTDTGLFWWPVAGMDELGGSVVPEFDRLPGTLLLEALGLLVGAWAWRRFGMSDPLNRRRFWS
;
A
#
# COMPACT_ATOMS: atom_id res chain seq x y z
N MET A 1 4.29 11.93 -0.95
CA MET A 1 3.35 10.83 -1.22
C MET A 1 2.88 10.02 -0.02
N LEU A 2 3.46 10.21 1.17
CA LEU A 2 3.28 9.26 2.26
C LEU A 2 1.88 9.29 2.88
N VAL A 3 1.26 10.47 3.02
CA VAL A 3 -0.06 10.58 3.65
C VAL A 3 -1.12 9.93 2.77
N TRP A 4 -1.08 10.18 1.46
CA TRP A 4 -1.97 9.53 0.50
C TRP A 4 -1.93 8.01 0.61
N PHE A 5 -0.75 7.39 0.56
CA PHE A 5 -0.64 5.93 0.62
C PHE A 5 -0.98 5.35 1.98
N ILE A 6 -0.55 5.98 3.09
CA ILE A 6 -0.87 5.51 4.44
C ILE A 6 -2.38 5.61 4.68
N VAL A 7 -2.97 6.79 4.48
CA VAL A 7 -4.39 7.01 4.79
C VAL A 7 -5.27 6.26 3.79
N GLY A 8 -4.93 6.30 2.51
CA GLY A 8 -5.66 5.60 1.46
C GLY A 8 -5.69 4.10 1.70
N SER A 9 -4.54 3.48 2.03
CA SER A 9 -4.49 2.05 2.33
C SER A 9 -5.28 1.67 3.58
N LEU A 10 -5.16 2.46 4.65
CA LEU A 10 -5.93 2.24 5.88
C LEU A 10 -7.44 2.33 5.63
N VAL A 11 -7.89 3.38 4.93
CA VAL A 11 -9.32 3.56 4.64
C VAL A 11 -9.84 2.48 3.72
N ALA A 12 -9.12 2.15 2.64
CA ALA A 12 -9.49 1.09 1.72
C ALA A 12 -9.64 -0.25 2.46
N VAL A 13 -8.67 -0.60 3.31
CA VAL A 13 -8.74 -1.82 4.10
C VAL A 13 -9.89 -1.80 5.08
N SER A 14 -10.07 -0.73 5.85
CA SER A 14 -11.16 -0.65 6.84
C SER A 14 -12.56 -0.66 6.22
N LEU A 15 -12.69 -0.27 4.95
CA LEU A 15 -13.97 -0.32 4.23
C LEU A 15 -14.23 -1.67 3.56
N VAL A 16 -13.18 -2.36 3.10
CA VAL A 16 -13.29 -3.63 2.36
C VAL A 16 -13.19 -4.85 3.27
N PHE A 17 -12.32 -4.82 4.26
CA PHE A 17 -12.03 -5.92 5.17
C PHE A 17 -12.59 -5.62 6.56
N ASP A 18 -13.71 -6.27 6.90
CA ASP A 18 -14.29 -6.22 8.24
C ASP A 18 -13.66 -7.31 9.14
N SER A 19 -12.33 -7.28 9.31
CA SER A 19 -11.59 -8.28 10.06
C SER A 19 -10.78 -7.65 11.21
N PRO A 20 -11.15 -7.88 12.47
CA PRO A 20 -10.41 -7.41 13.65
C PRO A 20 -8.99 -7.97 13.77
N ALA A 21 -8.66 -9.03 13.02
CA ALA A 21 -7.37 -9.71 13.11
C ALA A 21 -6.30 -9.11 12.19
N LEU A 22 -6.68 -8.16 11.34
CA LEU A 22 -5.78 -7.53 10.38
C LEU A 22 -5.13 -6.30 11.03
N ASP A 23 -3.80 -6.36 11.14
CA ASP A 23 -3.02 -5.29 11.77
C ASP A 23 -2.76 -4.18 10.74
N HIS A 24 -3.46 -3.06 10.93
CA HIS A 24 -3.41 -1.86 10.11
C HIS A 24 -1.99 -1.27 9.98
N ARG A 25 -1.08 -1.53 10.92
CA ARG A 25 0.30 -1.04 10.87
C ARG A 25 1.10 -1.73 9.77
N PHE A 26 0.90 -3.04 9.59
CA PHE A 26 1.55 -3.80 8.52
C PHE A 26 1.03 -3.41 7.14
N VAL A 27 -0.27 -3.05 7.05
CA VAL A 27 -0.84 -2.47 5.82
C VAL A 27 -0.19 -1.15 5.48
N ALA A 28 -0.17 -0.20 6.42
CA ALA A 28 0.44 1.10 6.19
C ALA A 28 1.93 0.96 5.83
N GLY A 29 2.65 0.06 6.50
CA GLY A 29 4.04 -0.25 6.17
C GLY A 29 4.20 -0.82 4.76
N GLY A 30 3.40 -1.83 4.39
CA GLY A 30 3.40 -2.42 3.06
C GLY A 30 3.06 -1.42 1.95
N ALA A 31 2.14 -0.50 2.21
CA ALA A 31 1.75 0.54 1.26
C ALA A 31 2.81 1.64 1.07
N VAL A 32 3.76 1.77 2.00
CA VAL A 32 4.86 2.74 1.92
C VAL A 32 6.12 2.12 1.32
N LEU A 33 6.26 0.78 1.34
CA LEU A 33 7.45 0.11 0.82
C LEU A 33 7.83 0.53 -0.62
N PRO A 34 6.91 0.58 -1.60
CA PRO A 34 7.28 0.92 -2.97
C PRO A 34 7.73 2.38 -3.11
N VAL A 35 7.25 3.30 -2.25
CA VAL A 35 7.69 4.71 -2.23
C VAL A 35 9.21 4.82 -2.03
N ALA A 36 9.83 3.87 -1.32
CA ALA A 36 11.28 3.85 -1.11
C ALA A 36 12.06 3.66 -2.43
N GLU A 37 11.47 3.03 -3.45
CA GLU A 37 12.10 2.89 -4.77
C GLU A 37 12.28 4.23 -5.46
N GLY A 38 11.39 5.20 -5.21
CA GLY A 38 11.53 6.56 -5.73
C GLY A 38 12.81 7.26 -5.23
N LEU A 39 13.34 6.88 -4.06
CA LEU A 39 14.58 7.46 -3.51
C LEU A 39 15.84 6.99 -4.26
N VAL A 40 15.75 5.87 -4.98
CA VAL A 40 16.86 5.28 -5.74
C VAL A 40 16.60 5.32 -7.25
N GLY A 41 15.71 6.21 -7.71
CA GLY A 41 15.43 6.42 -9.12
C GLY A 41 14.57 5.35 -9.77
N GLY A 42 13.68 4.71 -9.00
CA GLY A 42 12.65 3.77 -9.51
C GLY A 42 11.65 4.42 -10.47
N PRO A 43 10.66 3.65 -10.95
CA PRO A 43 10.12 2.43 -10.36
C PRO A 43 10.95 1.17 -10.65
N TRP A 44 11.00 0.27 -9.68
CA TRP A 44 11.71 -1.01 -9.76
C TRP A 44 10.75 -2.17 -9.43
N LEU A 45 11.23 -3.18 -8.70
CA LEU A 45 10.50 -4.43 -8.50
C LEU A 45 9.21 -4.24 -7.69
N LEU A 46 9.19 -3.36 -6.69
CA LEU A 46 8.05 -3.19 -5.77
C LEU A 46 6.83 -2.55 -6.44
N HIS A 47 7.00 -1.93 -7.61
CA HIS A 47 5.91 -1.46 -8.47
C HIS A 47 5.36 -2.55 -9.42
N THR A 48 5.89 -3.77 -9.38
CA THR A 48 5.39 -4.88 -10.19
C THR A 48 4.36 -5.72 -9.44
N LEU A 49 3.37 -6.27 -10.14
CA LEU A 49 2.43 -7.22 -9.53
C LEU A 49 3.14 -8.46 -8.99
N VAL A 50 4.15 -8.95 -9.72
CA VAL A 50 4.88 -10.16 -9.35
C VAL A 50 5.60 -10.02 -8.01
N ALA A 51 6.15 -8.85 -7.67
CA ALA A 51 6.80 -8.64 -6.38
C ALA A 51 5.81 -8.72 -5.22
N GLY A 52 4.62 -8.10 -5.36
CA GLY A 52 3.55 -8.22 -4.36
C GLY A 52 3.10 -9.67 -4.14
N VAL A 53 2.95 -10.43 -5.23
CA VAL A 53 2.62 -11.87 -5.18
C VAL A 53 3.75 -12.68 -4.55
N ALA A 54 5.01 -12.38 -4.86
CA ALA A 54 6.16 -13.04 -4.24
C ALA A 54 6.23 -12.78 -2.74
N VAL A 55 6.02 -11.53 -2.29
CA VAL A 55 5.93 -11.19 -0.87
C VAL A 55 4.78 -11.94 -0.19
N LEU A 56 3.62 -12.01 -0.83
CA LEU A 56 2.49 -12.82 -0.34
C LEU A 56 2.88 -14.29 -0.17
N ALA A 57 3.52 -14.89 -1.18
CA ALA A 57 3.98 -16.27 -1.13
C ALA A 57 4.98 -16.50 0.01
N VAL A 58 5.95 -15.59 0.18
CA VAL A 58 6.93 -15.63 1.28
C VAL A 58 6.22 -15.56 2.63
N VAL A 59 5.29 -14.63 2.82
CA VAL A 59 4.50 -14.53 4.06
C VAL A 59 3.75 -15.83 4.34
N MET A 60 3.11 -16.42 3.33
CA MET A 60 2.36 -17.67 3.47
C MET A 60 3.27 -18.85 3.84
N LEU A 61 4.46 -18.92 3.25
CA LEU A 61 5.46 -19.96 3.54
C LEU A 61 6.04 -19.82 4.95
N LEU A 62 6.50 -18.62 5.32
CA LEU A 62 7.12 -18.34 6.62
C LEU A 62 6.15 -18.49 7.80
N THR A 63 4.85 -18.25 7.57
CA THR A 63 3.81 -18.36 8.60
C THR A 63 3.04 -19.67 8.56
N ARG A 64 3.55 -20.69 7.85
CA ARG A 64 2.93 -22.01 7.78
C ARG A 64 2.73 -22.59 9.18
N GLY A 65 1.50 -23.03 9.47
CA GLY A 65 1.11 -23.53 10.79
C GLY A 65 0.90 -22.47 11.88
N ARG A 66 1.15 -21.18 11.63
CA ARG A 66 1.00 -20.07 12.59
C ARG A 66 -0.12 -19.11 12.18
N ARG A 67 -1.38 -19.49 12.43
CA ARG A 67 -2.57 -18.71 12.02
C ARG A 67 -2.53 -17.23 12.49
N PRO A 68 -2.21 -16.89 13.75
CA PRO A 68 -2.21 -15.49 14.19
C PRO A 68 -1.09 -14.66 13.55
N GLY A 69 0.10 -15.26 13.36
CA GLY A 69 1.22 -14.60 12.68
C GLY A 69 0.88 -14.29 11.22
N ARG A 70 0.27 -15.25 10.53
CA ARG A 70 -0.18 -15.07 9.14
C ARG A 70 -1.14 -13.90 8.99
N GLN A 71 -2.13 -13.78 9.87
CA GLN A 71 -3.13 -12.70 9.79
C GLN A 71 -2.50 -11.30 9.89
N ARG A 72 -1.48 -11.12 10.74
CA ARG A 72 -0.75 -9.85 10.85
C ARG A 72 0.13 -9.58 9.64
N TRP A 73 0.96 -10.56 9.26
CA TRP A 73 1.91 -10.41 8.16
C TRP A 73 1.26 -10.27 6.79
N LEU A 74 0.03 -10.78 6.61
CA LEU A 74 -0.77 -10.56 5.40
C LEU A 74 -1.07 -9.07 5.15
N GLY A 75 -1.00 -8.22 6.17
CA GLY A 75 -1.13 -6.77 6.00
C GLY A 75 -0.09 -6.20 5.03
N VAL A 76 1.15 -6.73 5.01
CA VAL A 76 2.22 -6.23 4.13
C VAL A 76 1.88 -6.38 2.65
N PRO A 77 1.63 -7.60 2.11
CA PRO A 77 1.27 -7.75 0.70
C PRO A 77 -0.06 -7.05 0.36
N ILE A 78 -1.02 -7.01 1.28
CA ILE A 78 -2.27 -6.24 1.07
C ILE A 78 -1.95 -4.75 0.89
N GLY A 79 -1.11 -4.17 1.73
CA GLY A 79 -0.65 -2.78 1.61
C GLY A 79 0.06 -2.53 0.28
N MET A 80 0.94 -3.45 -0.15
CA MET A 80 1.61 -3.34 -1.45
C MET A 80 0.63 -3.38 -2.62
N PHE A 81 -0.36 -4.28 -2.62
CA PHE A 81 -1.36 -4.32 -3.69
C PHE A 81 -2.20 -3.05 -3.72
N ILE A 82 -2.55 -2.49 -2.57
CA ILE A 82 -3.28 -1.22 -2.52
C ILE A 82 -2.41 -0.06 -3.01
N HIS A 83 -1.11 -0.07 -2.72
CA HIS A 83 -0.18 0.91 -3.28
C HIS A 83 -0.27 0.90 -4.81
N LEU A 84 -0.13 -0.26 -5.46
CA LEU A 84 -0.22 -0.42 -6.93
C LEU A 84 -1.55 0.05 -7.55
N VAL A 85 -2.61 0.12 -6.74
CA VAL A 85 -3.90 0.65 -7.17
C VAL A 85 -3.95 2.17 -7.02
N LEU A 86 -3.42 2.69 -5.91
CA LEU A 86 -3.44 4.11 -5.54
C LEU A 86 -2.43 4.95 -6.33
N ASP A 87 -1.30 4.37 -6.72
CA ASP A 87 -0.26 5.00 -7.54
C ASP A 87 -0.61 5.00 -9.03
N GLY A 88 -1.58 4.14 -9.43
CA GLY A 88 -1.98 3.97 -10.81
C GLY A 88 -1.03 3.11 -11.65
N THR A 89 -0.12 2.34 -11.04
CA THR A 89 0.86 1.53 -11.77
C THR A 89 0.21 0.53 -12.72
N TRP A 90 -1.01 0.07 -12.42
CA TRP A 90 -1.80 -0.77 -13.33
C TRP A 90 -2.11 -0.13 -14.71
N THR A 91 -1.93 1.19 -14.86
CA THR A 91 -2.08 1.90 -16.15
C THR A 91 -0.83 1.76 -17.04
N ASP A 92 0.33 1.46 -16.46
CA ASP A 92 1.54 1.07 -17.17
C ASP A 92 1.62 -0.46 -17.22
N THR A 93 1.07 -1.05 -18.28
CA THR A 93 0.99 -2.50 -18.42
C THR A 93 2.36 -3.18 -18.53
N GLY A 94 3.40 -2.46 -18.99
CA GLY A 94 4.77 -2.98 -19.08
C GLY A 94 5.33 -3.25 -17.70
N LEU A 95 5.32 -2.20 -16.86
CA LEU A 95 5.79 -2.27 -15.49
C LEU A 95 4.93 -3.21 -14.62
N PHE A 96 3.60 -3.09 -14.70
CA PHE A 96 2.70 -3.88 -13.85
C PHE A 96 2.81 -5.39 -14.08
N TRP A 97 2.94 -5.81 -15.35
CA TRP A 97 3.04 -7.22 -15.74
C TRP A 97 4.48 -7.73 -15.90
N TRP A 98 5.49 -6.95 -15.54
CA TRP A 98 6.87 -7.44 -15.52
C TRP A 98 6.98 -8.74 -14.71
N PRO A 99 7.72 -9.78 -15.18
CA PRO A 99 8.57 -9.82 -16.37
C PRO A 99 7.85 -10.31 -17.65
N VAL A 100 6.54 -10.57 -17.60
CA VAL A 100 5.80 -11.15 -18.74
C VAL A 100 5.69 -10.17 -19.90
N ALA A 101 5.62 -8.86 -19.63
CA ALA A 101 5.53 -7.83 -20.65
C ALA A 101 6.88 -7.49 -21.32
N GLY A 102 8.01 -7.83 -20.69
CA GLY A 102 9.36 -7.50 -21.16
C GLY A 102 10.32 -7.37 -19.99
N MET A 103 11.60 -7.68 -20.19
CA MET A 103 12.62 -7.58 -19.13
C MET A 103 13.13 -6.14 -18.93
N ASP A 104 13.00 -5.30 -19.96
CA ASP A 104 13.53 -3.92 -20.01
C ASP A 104 12.52 -2.87 -19.50
N GLU A 105 11.40 -3.29 -18.91
CA GLU A 105 10.33 -2.41 -18.39
C GLU A 105 10.65 -1.87 -16.98
N LEU A 106 11.76 -2.28 -16.36
CA LEU A 106 12.21 -1.78 -15.06
C LEU A 106 13.15 -0.59 -15.23
N GLY A 107 12.89 0.49 -14.49
CA GLY A 107 13.66 1.72 -14.58
C GLY A 107 13.45 2.44 -15.92
N GLY A 108 13.06 3.71 -15.86
CA GLY A 108 12.95 4.54 -17.07
C GLY A 108 11.55 5.10 -17.39
N SER A 109 10.49 4.62 -16.73
CA SER A 109 9.25 5.39 -16.61
C SER A 109 9.34 6.29 -15.37
N VAL A 110 8.90 7.54 -15.45
CA VAL A 110 8.81 8.36 -14.24
C VAL A 110 7.63 7.81 -13.43
N VAL A 111 7.86 7.46 -12.16
CA VAL A 111 6.79 6.96 -11.28
C VAL A 111 5.62 7.97 -11.35
N PRO A 112 4.38 7.54 -11.67
CA PRO A 112 3.26 8.46 -11.90
C PRO A 112 3.01 9.44 -10.75
N GLU A 113 3.31 9.03 -9.52
CA GLU A 113 3.18 9.84 -8.31
C GLU A 113 4.22 10.97 -8.16
N PHE A 114 5.35 10.91 -8.88
CA PHE A 114 6.44 11.88 -8.82
C PHE A 114 6.58 12.75 -10.08
N ASP A 115 5.93 12.38 -11.19
CA ASP A 115 6.13 13.04 -12.50
C ASP A 115 5.51 14.45 -12.59
N ARG A 116 4.64 14.83 -11.65
CA ARG A 116 4.00 16.16 -11.62
C ARG A 116 3.87 16.66 -10.18
N LEU A 117 4.74 17.59 -9.76
CA LEU A 117 4.66 18.28 -8.45
C LEU A 117 3.23 18.72 -8.06
N PRO A 118 2.38 19.26 -8.98
CA PRO A 118 0.99 19.59 -8.65
C PRO A 118 0.14 18.36 -8.32
N GLY A 119 0.32 17.26 -9.06
CA GLY A 119 -0.33 15.98 -8.79
C GLY A 119 0.10 15.43 -7.43
N THR A 120 1.36 15.62 -7.08
CA THR A 120 1.88 15.14 -5.81
C THR A 120 1.23 15.83 -4.60
N LEU A 121 1.17 17.15 -4.65
CA LEU A 121 0.53 17.94 -3.60
C LEU A 121 -0.98 17.70 -3.54
N LEU A 122 -1.62 17.49 -4.70
CA LEU A 122 -3.04 17.18 -4.77
C LEU A 122 -3.36 15.85 -4.06
N LEU A 123 -2.59 14.79 -4.34
CA LEU A 123 -2.78 13.48 -3.71
C LEU A 123 -2.55 13.54 -2.20
N GLU A 124 -1.53 14.27 -1.73
CA GLU A 124 -1.31 14.46 -0.31
C GLU A 124 -2.45 15.24 0.36
N ALA A 125 -2.94 16.29 -0.29
CA ALA A 125 -4.10 17.04 0.20
C ALA A 125 -5.36 16.15 0.26
N LEU A 126 -5.58 15.32 -0.77
CA LEU A 126 -6.65 14.32 -0.76
C LEU A 126 -6.47 13.31 0.37
N GLY A 127 -5.24 12.85 0.63
CA GLY A 127 -4.92 11.97 1.75
C GLY A 127 -5.30 12.59 3.10
N LEU A 128 -4.99 13.87 3.30
CA LEU A 128 -5.38 14.61 4.50
C LEU A 128 -6.90 14.78 4.62
N LEU A 129 -7.60 15.10 3.51
CA LEU A 129 -9.05 15.24 3.49
C LEU A 129 -9.76 13.91 3.80
N VAL A 130 -9.32 12.83 3.17
CA VAL A 130 -9.80 11.47 3.44
C VAL A 130 -9.49 11.08 4.88
N GLY A 131 -8.33 11.45 5.42
CA GLY A 131 -7.96 11.22 6.81
C GLY A 131 -8.86 11.96 7.79
N ALA A 132 -9.18 13.23 7.52
CA ALA A 132 -10.10 14.03 8.32
C ALA A 132 -11.53 13.46 8.27
N TRP A 133 -11.97 12.98 7.11
CA TRP A 133 -13.24 12.29 6.96
C TRP A 133 -13.25 10.96 7.74
N ALA A 134 -12.21 10.14 7.59
CA ALA A 134 -12.06 8.85 8.27
C ALA A 134 -12.02 9.02 9.79
N TRP A 135 -11.34 10.07 10.28
CA TRP A 135 -11.29 10.41 11.70
C TRP A 135 -12.69 10.60 12.29
N ARG A 136 -13.56 11.32 11.57
CA ARG A 136 -14.97 11.51 11.96
C ARG A 136 -15.76 10.20 11.81
N ARG A 137 -15.61 9.50 10.70
CA ARG A 137 -16.37 8.29 10.36
C ARG A 137 -16.11 7.12 11.31
N PHE A 138 -14.89 6.97 11.81
CA PHE A 138 -14.48 5.92 12.74
C PHE A 138 -14.48 6.36 14.20
N GLY A 139 -14.91 7.59 14.50
CA GLY A 139 -15.00 8.08 15.88
C GLY A 139 -13.65 8.11 16.59
N MET A 140 -12.57 8.47 15.89
CA MET A 140 -11.19 8.45 16.42
C MET A 140 -10.95 9.48 17.53
N SER A 141 -11.89 10.37 17.79
CA SER A 141 -11.89 11.24 18.98
C SER A 141 -11.97 10.44 20.28
N ASP A 142 -12.55 9.24 20.25
CA ASP A 142 -12.55 8.32 21.39
C ASP A 142 -11.21 7.56 21.50
N PRO A 143 -10.48 7.67 22.63
CA PRO A 143 -9.28 6.88 22.89
C PRO A 143 -9.45 5.37 22.72
N LEU A 144 -10.63 4.81 23.00
CA LEU A 144 -10.91 3.39 22.87
C LEU A 144 -10.93 2.95 21.41
N ASN A 145 -11.55 3.73 20.53
CA ASN A 145 -11.58 3.46 19.09
C ASN A 145 -10.18 3.50 18.49
N ARG A 146 -9.34 4.45 18.93
CA ARG A 146 -7.93 4.50 18.52
C ARG A 146 -7.16 3.26 18.95
N ARG A 147 -7.35 2.80 20.19
CA ARG A 147 -6.67 1.58 20.68
C ARG A 147 -7.07 0.37 19.86
N ARG A 148 -8.36 0.21 19.55
CA ARG A 148 -8.90 -0.90 18.74
C ARG A 148 -8.40 -0.88 17.30
N PHE A 149 -8.26 0.31 16.72
CA PHE A 149 -7.77 0.46 15.35
C PHE A 149 -6.32 0.01 15.19
N TRP A 150 -5.50 0.22 16.22
CA TRP A 150 -4.06 -0.10 16.20
C TRP A 150 -3.69 -1.41 16.92
N SER A 151 -4.66 -2.17 17.44
CA SER A 151 -4.46 -3.43 18.17
C SER A 151 -4.75 -4.64 17.30
#